data_AF-M3D827-F1
#
_entry.id   AF-M3D827-F1
#
_cell.length_a   1.000
_cell.length_b   1.000
_cell.length_c   1.000
_cell.angle_alpha   90.00
_cell.angle_beta   90.00
_cell.angle_gamma   90.00
#
_symmetry.space_group_name_H-M   'P 1'
#
loop_
_entity.id
_entity.type
_entity.pdbx_description
1 polymer ?
#
loop_
_entity_poly.entity_id
_entity_poly.type
_entity_poly.pdbx_seq_one_letter_code
_entity_poly.pdbx_strand_id
1 'polypeptide(L)'
;MPTKCVGSLATSADNYLFALAKGTGTGTHLATIGSDDALRYVDATSLQATNTVANAHSGLSCLQAATHASFVTGGRDGLVRCWDARAQRGIEMLDPKANGISSLACREQYIAVGTESLKEGLGDVSVLLFDTRNPRQPIRQYNESHTDTVTQLQFHPAQPHVLLSGSTDGLVSVFDVNHEDEDDALQQVLNPRSAVHCAGFLAHDEAYVVSTDEKYSIYTLAKTAAEDEELPPPTQFGDVRDQLDCMYVIDILVQPDGPPLIAYGHNEKRTLGISSLGIPGAWAFGQKIDLPGAHGEEVVRDLLLIEKRAFSCGEDGNVKAISSLSQKLEALADHSNSGHSPSSTPTLSTTLSRFPLPTSITMTQMKEPADIRAIKSLIQDFFNAINAADTKALGHTFLPNGTLAIIRQDPPRNPTSGSGSSGSGSQEDYYPQYAALPTPTGPPPTGSDNNDSNTTTTASEEQKISVIMRSSIEKFIKLIDEASRKRREGGAPDLKIVETPDLDATDVKVDALFGMAWSPFKVTFDGVLHHYGTIVYTLCKKKKEGEEDGWKIAGLTQNYRRAVGWEKESEFM
;
A
#
# COMPACT_ATOMS: atom_id res chain seq x y z
N MET A 1 -32.63 -22.09 0.67
CA MET A 1 -33.22 -21.35 -0.46
C MET A 1 -32.09 -20.70 -1.25
N PRO A 2 -32.14 -20.61 -2.59
CA PRO A 2 -31.11 -19.93 -3.36
C PRO A 2 -31.08 -18.42 -3.02
N THR A 3 -29.89 -17.83 -3.00
CA THR A 3 -29.70 -16.39 -2.87
C THR A 3 -30.35 -15.71 -4.07
N LYS A 4 -31.20 -14.70 -3.83
CA LYS A 4 -31.89 -13.96 -4.91
C LYS A 4 -32.05 -12.49 -4.56
N CYS A 5 -31.99 -11.64 -5.59
CA CYS A 5 -32.43 -10.25 -5.50
C CYS A 5 -33.93 -10.20 -5.14
N VAL A 6 -34.29 -9.37 -4.17
CA VAL A 6 -35.67 -9.22 -3.66
C VAL A 6 -36.24 -7.82 -3.85
N GLY A 7 -35.44 -6.87 -4.33
CA GLY A 7 -35.90 -5.53 -4.66
C GLY A 7 -34.75 -4.66 -5.15
N SER A 8 -35.12 -3.54 -5.76
CA SER A 8 -34.17 -2.54 -6.23
C SER A 8 -34.77 -1.15 -6.14
N LEU A 9 -33.92 -0.18 -5.80
CA LEU A 9 -34.16 1.25 -5.99
C LEU A 9 -33.27 1.69 -7.15
N ALA A 10 -33.86 2.19 -8.23
CA ALA A 10 -33.14 2.69 -9.40
C ALA A 10 -33.13 4.22 -9.41
N THR A 11 -32.03 4.80 -9.86
CA THR A 11 -31.93 6.21 -10.22
C THR A 11 -32.00 6.38 -11.75
N SER A 12 -31.72 7.57 -12.29
CA SER A 12 -31.61 7.74 -13.75
C SER A 12 -30.44 6.92 -14.30
N ALA A 13 -30.57 6.47 -15.55
CA ALA A 13 -29.59 5.59 -16.19
C ALA A 13 -28.17 6.18 -16.30
N ASP A 14 -28.03 7.50 -16.21
CA ASP A 14 -26.74 8.20 -16.31
C ASP A 14 -26.05 8.42 -14.95
N ASN A 15 -26.65 7.96 -13.85
CA ASN A 15 -26.12 8.15 -12.51
C ASN A 15 -25.53 6.84 -11.97
N TYR A 16 -24.38 6.92 -11.30
CA TYR A 16 -23.86 5.81 -10.52
C TYR A 16 -23.99 6.08 -9.01
N LEU A 17 -24.22 5.01 -8.24
CA LEU A 17 -24.25 5.05 -6.79
C LEU A 17 -22.97 4.40 -6.26
N PHE A 18 -22.33 5.04 -5.29
CA PHE A 18 -20.97 4.64 -4.90
C PHE A 18 -20.71 4.48 -3.39
N ALA A 19 -21.69 4.77 -2.54
CA ALA A 19 -21.59 4.45 -1.12
C ALA A 19 -22.97 4.17 -0.50
N LEU A 20 -22.96 3.34 0.53
CA LEU A 20 -24.08 2.95 1.37
C LEU A 20 -23.70 3.18 2.84
N ALA A 21 -24.65 3.64 3.64
CA ALA A 21 -24.48 3.70 5.08
C ALA A 21 -25.71 3.18 5.81
N LYS A 22 -25.49 2.42 6.88
CA LYS A 22 -26.55 1.94 7.78
C LYS A 22 -26.67 2.87 8.98
N GLY A 23 -27.81 3.52 9.15
CA GLY A 23 -28.08 4.36 10.32
C GLY A 23 -28.08 3.55 11.62
N THR A 24 -27.52 4.12 12.69
CA THR A 24 -27.51 3.47 14.01
C THR A 24 -28.92 3.60 14.65
N GLY A 25 -29.70 2.52 14.64
CA GLY A 25 -31.11 2.53 15.06
C GLY A 25 -31.83 1.21 14.75
N THR A 26 -33.13 1.26 14.44
CA THR A 26 -34.03 0.10 14.18
C THR A 26 -33.69 -0.76 12.94
N GLY A 27 -32.46 -0.67 12.40
CA GLY A 27 -31.99 -1.47 11.27
C GLY A 27 -32.62 -1.16 9.91
N THR A 28 -33.63 -0.30 9.85
CA THR A 28 -34.40 0.03 8.65
C THR A 28 -33.89 1.23 7.88
N HIS A 29 -33.03 2.06 8.47
CA HIS A 29 -32.55 3.30 7.83
C HIS A 29 -31.22 3.08 7.11
N LEU A 30 -31.25 3.23 5.79
CA LEU A 30 -30.09 3.26 4.92
C LEU A 30 -29.92 4.65 4.31
N ALA A 31 -28.72 4.97 3.89
CA ALA A 31 -28.45 6.08 2.98
C ALA A 31 -27.59 5.63 1.82
N THR A 32 -27.71 6.31 0.69
CA THR A 32 -26.81 6.17 -0.46
C THR A 32 -26.52 7.52 -1.10
N ILE A 33 -25.34 7.65 -1.67
CA ILE A 33 -24.90 8.81 -2.43
C ILE A 33 -24.46 8.40 -3.84
N GLY A 34 -24.55 9.34 -4.77
CA GLY A 34 -24.27 9.10 -6.18
C GLY A 34 -23.67 10.29 -6.90
N SER A 35 -23.36 10.08 -8.17
CA SER A 35 -22.67 11.03 -9.05
C SER A 35 -23.45 12.31 -9.35
N ASP A 36 -24.70 12.39 -8.90
CA ASP A 36 -25.58 13.55 -9.05
C ASP A 36 -25.64 14.41 -7.77
N ASP A 37 -24.64 14.28 -6.91
CA ASP A 37 -24.50 15.01 -5.65
C ASP A 37 -25.68 14.87 -4.69
N ALA A 38 -26.52 13.84 -4.86
CA ALA A 38 -27.71 13.65 -4.04
C ALA A 38 -27.49 12.61 -2.93
N LEU A 39 -27.85 12.99 -1.70
CA LEU A 39 -28.01 12.09 -0.56
C LEU A 39 -29.43 11.55 -0.53
N ARG A 40 -29.57 10.22 -0.54
CA ARG A 40 -30.86 9.53 -0.53
C ARG A 40 -30.99 8.70 0.73
N TYR A 41 -32.09 8.91 1.45
CA TYR A 41 -32.49 8.06 2.56
C TYR A 41 -33.35 6.93 2.05
N VAL A 42 -33.02 5.69 2.39
CA VAL A 42 -33.67 4.49 1.88
C VAL A 42 -34.20 3.67 3.05
N ASP A 43 -35.43 3.22 2.96
CA ASP A 43 -35.97 2.24 3.90
C ASP A 43 -35.54 0.83 3.48
N ALA A 44 -34.79 0.14 4.33
CA ALA A 44 -34.19 -1.17 4.03
C ALA A 44 -35.24 -2.28 3.84
N THR A 45 -36.44 -2.11 4.40
CA THR A 45 -37.53 -3.09 4.28
C THR A 45 -38.19 -3.00 2.91
N SER A 46 -38.66 -1.81 2.53
CA SER A 46 -39.38 -1.53 1.28
C SER A 46 -38.47 -1.24 0.08
N LEU A 47 -37.20 -0.93 0.32
CA LEU A 47 -36.25 -0.43 -0.68
C LEU A 47 -36.78 0.80 -1.44
N GLN A 48 -37.48 1.68 -0.74
CA GLN A 48 -37.95 2.94 -1.31
C GLN A 48 -37.17 4.11 -0.73
N ALA A 49 -36.93 5.12 -1.57
CA ALA A 49 -36.40 6.39 -1.11
C ALA A 49 -37.45 7.08 -0.21
N THR A 50 -37.08 7.34 1.04
CA THR A 50 -37.93 8.03 2.02
C THR A 50 -37.70 9.54 2.00
N ASN A 51 -36.49 9.96 1.65
CA ASN A 51 -36.13 11.36 1.46
C ASN A 51 -34.96 11.49 0.48
N THR A 52 -34.84 12.63 -0.20
CA THR A 52 -33.73 12.94 -1.09
C THR A 52 -33.32 14.40 -0.91
N VAL A 53 -32.05 14.61 -0.60
CA VAL A 53 -31.41 15.92 -0.57
C VAL A 53 -30.64 16.07 -1.87
N ALA A 54 -31.19 16.85 -2.80
CA ALA A 54 -30.50 17.20 -4.03
C ALA A 54 -29.38 18.21 -3.75
N ASN A 55 -28.25 18.09 -4.46
CA ASN A 55 -27.09 18.97 -4.31
C ASN A 55 -26.61 19.06 -2.85
N ALA A 56 -26.44 17.91 -2.20
CA ALA A 56 -25.95 17.82 -0.83
C ALA A 56 -24.55 18.44 -0.70
N HIS A 57 -23.73 18.36 -1.75
CA HIS A 57 -22.44 19.00 -1.92
C HIS A 57 -22.25 19.45 -3.37
N SER A 58 -21.18 20.20 -3.67
CA SER A 58 -20.63 20.29 -5.03
C SER A 58 -19.49 19.28 -5.14
N GLY A 59 -19.74 18.12 -5.76
CA GLY A 59 -18.80 17.00 -5.82
C GLY A 59 -18.79 16.16 -4.55
N LEU A 60 -19.94 15.58 -4.21
CA LEU A 60 -20.12 14.64 -3.11
C LEU A 60 -19.20 13.42 -3.29
N SER A 61 -18.50 13.02 -2.23
CA SER A 61 -17.41 12.04 -2.32
C SER A 61 -17.48 10.93 -1.28
N CYS A 62 -18.01 11.19 -0.08
CA CYS A 62 -18.05 10.20 0.98
C CYS A 62 -19.30 10.33 1.85
N LEU A 63 -19.70 9.20 2.44
CA LEU A 63 -20.89 9.04 3.28
C LEU A 63 -20.53 8.16 4.46
N GLN A 64 -20.91 8.56 5.67
CA GLN A 64 -20.76 7.75 6.86
C GLN A 64 -22.01 7.83 7.75
N ALA A 65 -22.35 6.73 8.41
CA ALA A 65 -23.36 6.75 9.45
C ALA A 65 -22.83 7.43 10.72
N ALA A 66 -23.64 8.29 11.32
CA ALA A 66 -23.41 8.86 12.64
C ALA A 66 -24.44 8.34 13.65
N THR A 67 -24.31 8.78 14.91
CA THR A 67 -25.23 8.38 15.98
C THR A 67 -26.69 8.75 15.68
N HIS A 68 -27.62 7.93 16.18
CA HIS A 68 -29.08 8.14 16.13
C HIS A 68 -29.66 8.36 14.72
N ALA A 69 -29.37 7.45 13.78
CA ALA A 69 -29.89 7.46 12.39
C ALA A 69 -29.58 8.75 11.61
N SER A 70 -28.52 9.46 12.01
CA SER A 70 -27.98 10.59 11.26
C SER A 70 -26.91 10.11 10.28
N PHE A 71 -26.71 10.84 9.19
CA PHE A 71 -25.66 10.58 8.22
C PHE A 71 -24.75 11.79 8.10
N VAL A 72 -23.50 11.54 7.72
CA VAL A 72 -22.50 12.58 7.50
C VAL A 72 -21.99 12.41 6.10
N THR A 73 -21.91 13.51 5.36
CA THR A 73 -21.33 13.52 4.01
C THR A 73 -20.18 14.49 3.94
N GLY A 74 -19.22 14.20 3.06
CA GLY A 74 -18.14 15.09 2.67
C GLY A 74 -18.14 15.29 1.16
N GLY A 75 -17.59 16.42 0.71
CA GLY A 75 -17.49 16.73 -0.71
C GLY A 75 -16.24 17.52 -1.09
N ARG A 76 -16.06 17.67 -2.40
CA ARG A 76 -15.01 18.49 -3.04
C ARG A 76 -15.18 19.99 -2.84
N ASP A 77 -16.33 20.40 -2.30
CA ASP A 77 -16.54 21.75 -1.76
C ASP A 77 -15.80 22.00 -0.43
N GLY A 78 -15.12 20.99 0.12
CA GLY A 78 -14.35 21.05 1.36
C GLY A 78 -15.21 21.05 2.62
N LEU A 79 -16.50 20.78 2.45
CA LEU A 79 -17.47 20.79 3.53
C LEU A 79 -17.76 19.38 4.01
N VAL A 80 -18.05 19.28 5.31
CA VAL A 80 -18.62 18.10 5.95
C VAL A 80 -19.98 18.50 6.51
N ARG A 81 -21.04 17.78 6.12
CA ARG A 81 -22.42 18.06 6.53
C ARG A 81 -22.99 16.91 7.33
N CYS A 82 -23.53 17.20 8.50
CA CYS A 82 -24.28 16.26 9.32
C CYS A 82 -25.78 16.44 9.10
N TRP A 83 -26.43 15.35 8.73
CA TRP A 83 -27.84 15.29 8.38
C TRP A 83 -28.60 14.49 9.43
N ASP A 84 -29.30 15.19 10.33
CA ASP A 84 -30.29 14.59 11.22
C ASP A 84 -31.69 14.95 10.70
N ALA A 85 -32.47 13.93 10.30
CA ALA A 85 -33.83 14.11 9.80
C ALA A 85 -34.78 14.74 10.85
N ARG A 86 -34.41 14.72 12.13
CA ARG A 86 -35.18 15.30 13.24
C ARG A 86 -34.73 16.73 13.57
N ALA A 87 -33.53 17.13 13.14
CA ALA A 87 -33.01 18.45 13.44
C ALA A 87 -33.54 19.49 12.45
N GLN A 88 -33.88 20.68 12.97
CA GLN A 88 -34.32 21.82 12.14
C GLN A 88 -33.16 22.47 11.36
N ARG A 89 -31.91 22.23 11.77
CA ARG A 89 -30.70 22.77 11.15
C ARG A 89 -29.57 21.74 11.25
N GLY A 90 -28.94 21.44 10.12
CA GLY A 90 -27.76 20.58 10.04
C GLY A 90 -26.51 21.23 10.63
N ILE A 91 -25.52 20.41 10.96
CA ILE A 91 -24.18 20.87 11.36
C ILE A 91 -23.31 20.87 10.11
N GLU A 92 -22.54 21.94 9.91
CA GLU A 92 -21.57 22.04 8.83
C GLU A 92 -20.19 22.33 9.43
N MET A 93 -19.19 21.63 8.92
CA MET A 93 -17.77 21.76 9.24
C MET A 93 -17.01 22.03 7.95
N LEU A 94 -15.94 22.81 8.03
CA LEU A 94 -15.13 23.22 6.89
C LEU A 94 -13.67 22.85 7.18
N ASP A 95 -13.00 22.20 6.22
CA ASP A 95 -11.55 22.11 6.24
C ASP A 95 -10.94 23.52 6.21
N PRO A 96 -10.09 23.90 7.19
CA PRO A 96 -9.40 25.19 7.19
C PRO A 96 -8.63 25.52 5.89
N LYS A 97 -8.15 24.50 5.17
CA LYS A 97 -7.43 24.65 3.88
C LYS A 97 -8.35 24.61 2.66
N ALA A 98 -9.64 24.33 2.85
CA ALA A 98 -10.63 24.15 1.79
C ALA A 98 -10.24 23.09 0.74
N ASN A 99 -9.51 22.05 1.15
CA ASN A 99 -9.29 20.86 0.33
C ASN A 99 -10.59 20.05 0.23
N GLY A 100 -10.75 19.29 -0.85
CA GLY A 100 -11.86 18.34 -0.97
C GLY A 100 -11.82 17.30 0.13
N ILE A 101 -12.97 16.82 0.58
CA ILE A 101 -13.07 15.73 1.56
C ILE A 101 -13.10 14.40 0.80
N SER A 102 -12.30 13.41 1.20
CA SER A 102 -12.23 12.09 0.53
C SER A 102 -12.72 10.95 1.41
N SER A 103 -12.61 11.06 2.74
CA SER A 103 -13.00 9.99 3.66
C SER A 103 -13.50 10.53 5.00
N LEU A 104 -14.32 9.73 5.69
CA LEU A 104 -14.96 10.09 6.95
C LEU A 104 -15.00 8.90 7.90
N ALA A 105 -14.79 9.15 9.19
CA ALA A 105 -15.16 8.23 10.26
C ALA A 105 -15.92 8.98 11.35
N CYS A 106 -16.96 8.35 11.90
CA CYS A 106 -17.78 8.95 12.95
C CYS A 106 -17.72 8.08 14.21
N ARG A 107 -17.55 8.72 15.37
CA ARG A 107 -17.66 8.07 16.68
C ARG A 107 -18.21 9.06 17.69
N GLU A 108 -19.41 8.77 18.21
CA GLU A 108 -20.10 9.64 19.17
C GLU A 108 -20.20 11.08 18.63
N GLN A 109 -19.67 12.08 19.35
CA GLN A 109 -19.61 13.47 18.91
C GLN A 109 -18.45 13.78 17.95
N TYR A 110 -17.52 12.84 17.72
CA TYR A 110 -16.31 13.06 16.94
C TYR A 110 -16.46 12.62 15.50
N ILE A 111 -15.93 13.45 14.59
CA ILE A 111 -15.88 13.17 13.16
C ILE A 111 -14.44 13.34 12.70
N ALA A 112 -13.83 12.24 12.30
CA ALA A 112 -12.54 12.27 11.61
C ALA A 112 -12.79 12.48 10.10
N VAL A 113 -11.95 13.31 9.49
CA VAL A 113 -12.09 13.79 8.11
C VAL A 113 -10.75 13.67 7.41
N GLY A 114 -10.73 12.98 6.27
CA GLY A 114 -9.55 12.85 5.42
C GLY A 114 -9.74 13.71 4.18
N THR A 115 -8.68 14.39 3.75
CA THR A 115 -8.74 15.29 2.58
C THR A 115 -8.18 14.65 1.31
N GLU A 116 -8.71 15.09 0.17
CA GLU A 116 -8.30 14.74 -1.19
C GLU A 116 -7.09 15.60 -1.64
N SER A 117 -6.12 14.98 -2.30
CA SER A 117 -5.09 15.70 -3.05
C SER A 117 -5.54 15.88 -4.49
N LEU A 118 -5.65 17.13 -4.95
CA LEU A 118 -5.94 17.47 -6.36
C LEU A 118 -4.70 17.93 -7.13
N LYS A 119 -3.52 17.91 -6.50
CA LYS A 119 -2.27 18.41 -7.08
C LYS A 119 -1.50 17.27 -7.74
N GLU A 120 -0.83 17.55 -8.86
CA GLU A 120 0.21 16.67 -9.38
C GLU A 120 1.46 16.76 -8.47
N GLY A 121 1.80 15.66 -7.80
CA GLY A 121 2.95 15.59 -6.88
C GLY A 121 2.53 15.42 -5.42
N LEU A 122 3.47 15.65 -4.48
CA LEU A 122 3.20 15.56 -3.05
C LEU A 122 2.17 16.63 -2.66
N GLY A 123 1.02 16.20 -2.14
CA GLY A 123 -0.11 17.04 -1.76
C GLY A 123 -0.08 17.48 -0.29
N ASP A 124 -0.71 18.62 0.00
CA ASP A 124 -0.97 19.08 1.36
C ASP A 124 -2.29 18.46 1.85
N VAL A 125 -2.26 17.16 2.16
CA VAL A 125 -3.42 16.44 2.71
C VAL A 125 -3.40 16.46 4.23
N SER A 126 -4.53 16.18 4.85
CA SER A 126 -4.67 16.23 6.30
C SER A 126 -5.69 15.21 6.78
N VAL A 127 -5.44 14.67 7.98
CA VAL A 127 -6.43 13.99 8.81
C VAL A 127 -6.87 14.97 9.89
N LEU A 128 -8.13 15.37 9.86
CA LEU A 128 -8.71 16.33 10.78
C LEU A 128 -9.66 15.61 11.74
N LEU A 129 -9.73 16.05 12.99
CA LEU A 129 -10.75 15.59 13.94
C LEU A 129 -11.61 16.77 14.36
N PHE A 130 -12.92 16.64 14.23
CA PHE A 130 -13.89 17.64 14.67
C PHE A 130 -14.72 17.12 15.86
N ASP A 131 -15.13 18.04 16.73
CA ASP A 131 -16.16 17.81 17.73
C ASP A 131 -17.44 18.52 17.30
N THR A 132 -18.51 17.76 17.09
CA THR A 132 -19.82 18.28 16.67
C THR A 132 -20.44 19.28 17.64
N ARG A 133 -19.99 19.32 18.90
CA ARG A 133 -20.40 20.33 19.89
C ARG A 133 -19.75 21.70 19.64
N ASN A 134 -18.60 21.72 18.97
CA ASN A 134 -17.91 22.95 18.57
C ASN A 134 -17.35 22.81 17.13
N PRO A 135 -18.22 22.82 16.11
CA PRO A 135 -17.87 22.45 14.73
C PRO A 135 -17.08 23.53 13.97
N ARG A 136 -16.69 24.63 14.63
CA ARG A 136 -16.09 25.80 13.95
C ARG A 136 -14.67 25.55 13.45
N GLN A 137 -13.94 24.66 14.13
CA GLN A 137 -12.56 24.33 13.79
C GLN A 137 -12.27 22.90 14.25
N PRO A 138 -11.36 22.19 13.58
CA PRO A 138 -10.94 20.89 14.02
C PRO A 138 -10.21 20.98 15.37
N ILE A 139 -10.42 19.99 16.23
CA ILE A 139 -9.72 19.80 17.50
C ILE A 139 -8.35 19.12 17.30
N ARG A 140 -8.14 18.43 16.17
CA ARG A 140 -6.84 17.85 15.77
C ARG A 140 -6.59 18.07 14.28
N GLN A 141 -5.34 18.30 13.91
CA GLN A 141 -4.92 18.44 12.51
C GLN A 141 -3.59 17.72 12.30
N TYR A 142 -3.63 16.53 11.71
CA TYR A 142 -2.43 15.76 11.35
C TYR A 142 -2.17 15.99 9.85
N ASN A 143 -1.10 16.70 9.54
CA ASN A 143 -0.79 17.24 8.22
C ASN A 143 0.39 16.56 7.52
N GLU A 144 1.17 15.74 8.23
CA GLU A 144 2.48 15.26 7.76
C GLU A 144 2.53 13.74 7.54
N SER A 145 1.52 13.00 8.01
CA SER A 145 1.44 11.54 7.93
C SER A 145 1.15 11.01 6.55
N HIS A 146 0.51 11.82 5.69
CA HIS A 146 0.14 11.45 4.34
C HIS A 146 0.56 12.51 3.34
N THR A 147 0.89 12.05 2.14
CA THR A 147 1.33 12.93 1.03
C THR A 147 0.41 12.88 -0.19
N ASP A 148 -0.65 12.08 -0.10
CA ASP A 148 -1.66 11.93 -1.14
C ASP A 148 -3.03 11.60 -0.50
N THR A 149 -4.07 11.50 -1.32
CA THR A 149 -5.48 11.38 -0.91
C THR A 149 -5.69 10.35 0.20
N VAL A 150 -6.31 10.79 1.30
CA VAL A 150 -6.70 9.90 2.40
C VAL A 150 -7.93 9.11 1.98
N THR A 151 -7.75 7.84 1.61
CA THR A 151 -8.79 6.97 1.07
C THR A 151 -9.72 6.40 2.14
N GLN A 152 -9.22 6.23 3.37
CA GLN A 152 -9.95 5.53 4.41
C GLN A 152 -9.69 6.14 5.78
N LEU A 153 -10.73 6.20 6.61
CA LEU A 153 -10.63 6.50 8.03
C LEU A 153 -11.49 5.51 8.82
N GLN A 154 -10.98 5.02 9.94
CA GLN A 154 -11.76 4.16 10.83
C GLN A 154 -11.33 4.34 12.28
N PHE A 155 -12.28 4.62 13.18
CA PHE A 155 -12.02 4.52 14.62
C PHE A 155 -11.93 3.06 15.02
N HIS A 156 -10.99 2.73 15.89
CA HIS A 156 -10.89 1.39 16.45
C HIS A 156 -12.18 1.04 17.21
N PRO A 157 -12.74 -0.18 17.04
CA PRO A 157 -14.01 -0.57 17.65
C PRO A 157 -13.96 -0.53 19.19
N ALA A 158 -12.93 -1.13 19.80
CA ALA A 158 -12.74 -1.20 21.26
C ALA A 158 -11.97 -0.02 21.89
N GLN A 159 -11.16 0.74 21.14
CA GLN A 159 -10.28 1.80 21.65
C GLN A 159 -10.71 3.15 21.06
N PRO A 160 -11.55 3.93 21.75
CA PRO A 160 -12.21 5.11 21.17
C PRO A 160 -11.28 6.20 20.63
N HIS A 161 -10.06 6.25 21.16
CA HIS A 161 -9.04 7.24 20.82
C HIS A 161 -8.12 6.78 19.68
N VAL A 162 -8.18 5.51 19.28
CA VAL A 162 -7.34 5.00 18.19
C VAL A 162 -8.04 5.23 16.86
N LEU A 163 -7.35 5.90 15.94
CA LEU A 163 -7.83 6.21 14.58
C LEU A 163 -6.85 5.63 13.56
N LEU A 164 -7.36 4.89 12.57
CA LEU A 164 -6.61 4.44 11.41
C LEU A 164 -6.92 5.35 10.22
N SER A 165 -5.88 5.71 9.46
CA SER A 165 -5.99 6.35 8.15
C SER A 165 -5.24 5.58 7.08
N GLY A 166 -5.83 5.44 5.89
CA GLY A 166 -5.16 4.88 4.71
C GLY A 166 -5.08 5.90 3.58
N SER A 167 -4.05 5.82 2.74
CA SER A 167 -3.78 6.80 1.69
C SER A 167 -3.29 6.19 0.37
N THR A 168 -3.52 6.90 -0.73
CA THR A 168 -2.95 6.56 -2.04
C THR A 168 -1.42 6.71 -2.10
N ASP A 169 -0.79 7.34 -1.10
CA ASP A 169 0.67 7.34 -0.94
C ASP A 169 1.26 5.96 -0.57
N GLY A 170 0.38 5.00 -0.27
CA GLY A 170 0.72 3.61 0.04
C GLY A 170 1.09 3.38 1.49
N LEU A 171 0.71 4.28 2.39
CA LEU A 171 0.85 4.14 3.83
C LEU A 171 -0.52 4.02 4.51
N VAL A 172 -0.51 3.35 5.66
CA VAL A 172 -1.59 3.39 6.65
C VAL A 172 -1.00 3.86 7.96
N SER A 173 -1.60 4.88 8.57
CA SER A 173 -1.14 5.44 9.85
C SER A 173 -2.16 5.14 10.95
N VAL A 174 -1.67 4.83 12.14
CA VAL A 174 -2.47 4.59 13.34
C VAL A 174 -2.13 5.66 14.37
N PHE A 175 -3.14 6.38 14.84
CA PHE A 175 -3.00 7.50 15.76
C PHE A 175 -3.71 7.27 17.09
N ASP A 176 -3.15 7.80 18.18
CA ASP A 176 -3.91 8.17 19.38
C ASP A 176 -4.35 9.63 19.28
N VAL A 177 -5.65 9.83 19.05
CA VAL A 177 -6.21 11.17 18.84
C VAL A 177 -6.34 12.01 20.12
N ASN A 178 -5.98 11.46 21.28
CA ASN A 178 -5.87 12.27 22.50
C ASN A 178 -4.72 13.27 22.40
N HIS A 179 -3.67 12.94 21.65
CA HIS A 179 -2.51 13.81 21.44
C HIS A 179 -2.81 14.87 20.38
N GLU A 180 -2.46 16.12 20.70
CA GLU A 180 -2.65 17.28 19.81
C GLU A 180 -1.60 17.31 18.71
N ASP A 181 -0.33 17.12 19.10
CA ASP A 181 0.80 17.06 18.19
C ASP A 181 0.83 15.72 17.44
N GLU A 182 1.09 15.77 16.15
CA GLU A 182 1.06 14.61 15.26
C GLU A 182 2.14 13.58 15.57
N ASP A 183 3.34 14.05 15.90
CA ASP A 183 4.48 13.20 16.26
C ASP A 183 4.18 12.33 17.50
N ASP A 184 3.45 12.89 18.47
CA ASP A 184 3.01 12.16 19.67
C ASP A 184 1.77 11.28 19.39
N ALA A 185 0.92 11.71 18.44
CA ALA A 185 -0.28 10.97 18.07
C ALA A 185 0.05 9.72 17.27
N LEU A 186 1.07 9.76 16.39
CA LEU A 186 1.39 8.67 15.48
C LEU A 186 2.00 7.46 16.22
N GLN A 187 1.21 6.41 16.36
CA GLN A 187 1.62 5.18 17.05
C GLN A 187 2.33 4.20 16.14
N GLN A 188 1.87 4.05 14.90
CA GLN A 188 2.39 3.06 13.97
C GLN A 188 2.11 3.44 12.51
N VAL A 189 3.05 3.11 11.62
CA VAL A 189 2.89 3.22 10.16
C VAL A 189 3.01 1.84 9.52
N LEU A 190 2.01 1.44 8.76
CA LEU A 190 2.00 0.21 7.98
C LEU A 190 2.37 0.52 6.53
N ASN A 191 3.19 -0.34 5.93
CA ASN A 191 3.68 -0.17 4.56
C ASN A 191 3.23 -1.34 3.67
N PRO A 192 2.02 -1.28 3.07
CA PRO A 192 1.54 -2.22 2.05
C PRO A 192 2.28 -2.13 0.71
N ARG A 193 3.12 -1.11 0.52
CA ARG A 193 3.96 -0.87 -0.68
C ARG A 193 3.18 -0.55 -1.95
N SER A 194 1.90 -0.23 -1.83
CA SER A 194 1.01 0.12 -2.94
C SER A 194 -0.11 1.02 -2.41
N ALA A 195 -0.68 1.87 -3.27
CA ALA A 195 -1.74 2.79 -2.92
C ALA A 195 -2.91 2.06 -2.24
N VAL A 196 -3.37 2.58 -1.10
CA VAL A 196 -4.39 1.93 -0.27
C VAL A 196 -5.77 2.15 -0.88
N HIS A 197 -6.46 1.06 -1.20
CA HIS A 197 -7.86 1.10 -1.62
C HIS A 197 -8.78 1.17 -0.39
N CYS A 198 -8.71 0.17 0.49
CA CYS A 198 -9.42 0.19 1.77
C CYS A 198 -8.58 -0.48 2.88
N ALA A 199 -8.84 -0.09 4.12
CA ALA A 199 -8.11 -0.56 5.30
C ALA A 199 -9.00 -0.46 6.55
N GLY A 200 -8.67 -1.22 7.57
CA GLY A 200 -9.44 -1.20 8.81
C GLY A 200 -9.00 -2.23 9.83
N PHE A 201 -9.70 -2.29 10.95
CA PHE A 201 -9.42 -3.23 12.03
C PHE A 201 -10.16 -4.55 11.80
N LEU A 202 -9.45 -5.69 11.85
CA LEU A 202 -10.05 -7.03 11.86
C LEU A 202 -10.28 -7.54 13.28
N ALA A 203 -9.36 -7.19 14.18
CA ALA A 203 -9.36 -7.60 15.57
C ALA A 203 -8.88 -6.45 16.46
N HIS A 204 -8.67 -6.73 17.75
CA HIS A 204 -8.18 -5.74 18.71
C HIS A 204 -6.75 -5.26 18.38
N ASP A 205 -5.91 -6.15 17.86
CA ASP A 205 -4.50 -5.91 17.57
C ASP A 205 -4.14 -6.29 16.12
N GLU A 206 -5.12 -6.31 15.21
CA GLU A 206 -4.89 -6.64 13.80
C GLU A 206 -5.63 -5.67 12.88
N ALA A 207 -4.90 -5.11 11.92
CA ALA A 207 -5.44 -4.29 10.84
C ALA A 207 -5.28 -5.00 9.49
N TYR A 208 -6.26 -4.86 8.62
CA TYR A 208 -6.15 -5.27 7.22
C TYR A 208 -5.81 -4.09 6.32
N VAL A 209 -5.19 -4.40 5.19
CA VAL A 209 -5.01 -3.47 4.08
C VAL A 209 -5.31 -4.18 2.77
N VAL A 210 -6.13 -3.54 1.93
CA VAL A 210 -6.32 -3.89 0.53
C VAL A 210 -5.79 -2.74 -0.30
N SER A 211 -4.82 -3.00 -1.18
CA SER A 211 -4.30 -2.01 -2.11
C SER A 211 -5.13 -1.93 -3.40
N THR A 212 -4.89 -0.87 -4.17
CA THR A 212 -5.50 -0.63 -5.49
C THR A 212 -5.09 -1.64 -6.57
N ASP A 213 -4.04 -2.42 -6.33
CA ASP A 213 -3.66 -3.59 -7.14
C ASP A 213 -4.10 -4.91 -6.50
N GLU A 214 -5.19 -4.86 -5.72
CA GLU A 214 -5.90 -5.98 -5.10
C GLU A 214 -5.03 -6.86 -4.19
N LYS A 215 -3.92 -6.32 -3.66
CA LYS A 215 -3.14 -7.06 -2.67
C LYS A 215 -3.77 -6.95 -1.30
N TYR A 216 -3.98 -8.10 -0.67
CA TYR A 216 -4.51 -8.20 0.68
C TYR A 216 -3.41 -8.60 1.68
N SER A 217 -3.32 -7.87 2.78
CA SER A 217 -2.41 -8.19 3.89
C SER A 217 -3.02 -7.83 5.24
N ILE A 218 -2.54 -8.51 6.28
CA ILE A 218 -2.94 -8.32 7.67
C ILE A 218 -1.69 -7.97 8.48
N TYR A 219 -1.76 -6.89 9.24
CA TYR A 219 -0.70 -6.38 10.10
C TYR A 219 -1.10 -6.55 11.56
N THR A 220 -0.16 -7.00 12.38
CA THR A 220 -0.29 -6.88 13.84
C THR A 220 0.00 -5.45 14.26
N LEU A 221 -0.83 -4.94 15.17
CA LEU A 221 -0.70 -3.62 15.76
C LEU A 221 0.01 -3.72 17.12
N ALA A 222 0.86 -2.74 17.42
CA ALA A 222 1.53 -2.67 18.71
C ALA A 222 0.50 -2.54 19.85
N LYS A 223 0.74 -3.24 20.97
CA LYS A 223 -0.14 -3.15 22.14
C LYS A 223 0.15 -1.91 22.98
N THR A 224 1.36 -1.40 22.85
CA THR A 224 1.84 -0.21 23.54
C THR A 224 2.65 0.64 22.56
N ALA A 225 2.75 1.94 22.82
CA ALA A 225 3.65 2.83 22.07
C ALA A 225 5.15 2.59 22.41
N ALA A 226 5.50 1.43 22.98
CA ALA A 226 6.88 1.12 23.32
C ALA A 226 7.66 0.80 22.05
N GLU A 227 8.74 1.55 21.82
CA GLU A 227 9.58 1.47 20.61
C GLU A 227 10.25 0.10 20.39
N ASP A 228 10.31 -0.74 21.43
CA ASP A 228 11.01 -2.03 21.43
C ASP A 228 10.10 -3.25 21.17
N GLU A 229 8.80 -3.06 20.89
CA GLU A 229 7.90 -4.19 20.58
C GLU A 229 8.20 -4.75 19.18
N GLU A 230 8.93 -5.86 19.10
CA GLU A 230 9.17 -6.56 17.83
C GLU A 230 7.88 -7.26 17.37
N LEU A 231 7.24 -6.68 16.36
CA LEU A 231 6.02 -7.22 15.76
C LEU A 231 6.33 -8.26 14.69
N PRO A 232 5.49 -9.31 14.56
CA PRO A 232 5.65 -10.28 13.48
C PRO A 232 5.48 -9.63 12.11
N PRO A 233 6.07 -10.20 11.05
CA PRO A 233 5.84 -9.72 9.69
C PRO A 233 4.34 -9.84 9.33
N PRO A 234 3.84 -8.95 8.45
CA PRO A 234 2.44 -9.00 8.04
C PRO A 234 2.13 -10.32 7.34
N THR A 235 0.93 -10.86 7.60
CA THR A 235 0.41 -11.99 6.83
C THR A 235 0.05 -11.49 5.45
N GLN A 236 0.69 -12.01 4.41
CA GLN A 236 0.49 -11.58 3.03
C GLN A 236 -0.30 -12.62 2.24
N PHE A 237 -1.42 -12.20 1.64
CA PHE A 237 -2.17 -13.01 0.68
C PHE A 237 -1.82 -12.68 -0.77
N GLY A 238 -1.18 -11.53 -1.00
CA GLY A 238 -0.83 -11.04 -2.34
C GLY A 238 -2.07 -10.56 -3.09
N ASP A 239 -1.93 -10.41 -4.41
CA ASP A 239 -3.05 -10.14 -5.30
C ASP A 239 -4.07 -11.28 -5.17
N VAL A 240 -5.32 -10.93 -4.81
CA VAL A 240 -6.37 -11.90 -4.47
C VAL A 240 -7.24 -12.34 -5.64
N ARG A 241 -7.04 -11.76 -6.84
CA ARG A 241 -7.95 -11.94 -7.99
C ARG A 241 -8.03 -13.39 -8.45
N ASP A 242 -6.90 -14.08 -8.54
CA ASP A 242 -6.84 -15.49 -8.94
C ASP A 242 -7.46 -16.41 -7.88
N GLN A 243 -7.20 -16.14 -6.60
CA GLN A 243 -7.67 -16.94 -5.46
C GLN A 243 -9.18 -16.80 -5.30
N LEU A 244 -9.72 -15.59 -5.49
CA LEU A 244 -11.14 -15.30 -5.36
C LEU A 244 -11.92 -15.51 -6.66
N ASP A 245 -11.24 -15.62 -7.80
CA ASP A 245 -11.87 -15.59 -9.13
C ASP A 245 -12.69 -14.32 -9.31
N CYS A 246 -12.04 -13.17 -9.09
CA CYS A 246 -12.65 -11.84 -9.11
C CYS A 246 -11.83 -10.85 -9.93
N MET A 247 -12.42 -9.69 -10.25
CA MET A 247 -11.73 -8.59 -10.95
C MET A 247 -11.31 -7.47 -10.01
N TYR A 248 -12.06 -7.26 -8.93
CA TYR A 248 -11.81 -6.21 -7.93
C TYR A 248 -12.37 -6.62 -6.56
N VAL A 249 -11.76 -6.09 -5.52
CA VAL A 249 -12.26 -6.14 -4.14
C VAL A 249 -13.13 -4.91 -3.90
N ILE A 250 -14.26 -5.10 -3.22
CA ILE A 250 -15.19 -4.02 -2.84
C ILE A 250 -14.82 -3.50 -1.46
N ASP A 251 -14.88 -4.37 -0.44
CA ASP A 251 -14.52 -4.02 0.93
C ASP A 251 -14.32 -5.27 1.81
N ILE A 252 -13.78 -5.09 3.02
CA ILE A 252 -13.77 -6.10 4.08
C ILE A 252 -14.87 -5.81 5.11
N LEU A 253 -15.81 -6.74 5.20
CA LEU A 253 -16.98 -6.64 6.05
C LEU A 253 -16.72 -7.32 7.40
N VAL A 254 -16.46 -6.52 8.42
CA VAL A 254 -16.30 -7.00 9.80
C VAL A 254 -17.68 -7.13 10.45
N GLN A 255 -18.02 -8.36 10.85
CA GLN A 255 -19.32 -8.67 11.45
C GLN A 255 -19.22 -8.75 12.98
N PRO A 256 -20.26 -8.34 13.74
CA PRO A 256 -20.25 -8.48 15.19
C PRO A 256 -20.19 -9.93 15.67
N ASP A 257 -20.87 -10.84 14.97
CA ASP A 257 -21.13 -12.21 15.43
C ASP A 257 -20.58 -13.28 14.45
N GLY A 258 -19.55 -12.96 13.66
CA GLY A 258 -19.01 -13.87 12.65
C GLY A 258 -17.61 -13.49 12.17
N PRO A 259 -16.97 -14.36 11.37
CA PRO A 259 -15.68 -14.04 10.77
C PRO A 259 -15.80 -12.84 9.84
N PRO A 260 -14.75 -12.01 9.71
CA PRO A 260 -14.72 -10.98 8.69
C PRO A 260 -14.82 -11.62 7.31
N LEU A 261 -15.48 -10.91 6.39
CA LEU A 261 -15.69 -11.36 5.02
C LEU A 261 -15.02 -10.42 4.03
N ILE A 262 -14.42 -10.96 2.99
CA ILE A 262 -14.00 -10.17 1.82
C ILE A 262 -15.13 -10.14 0.79
N ALA A 263 -15.54 -8.94 0.39
CA ALA A 263 -16.51 -8.71 -0.67
C ALA A 263 -15.80 -8.35 -1.98
N TYR A 264 -16.24 -8.93 -3.10
CA TYR A 264 -15.57 -8.77 -4.38
C TYR A 264 -16.55 -8.87 -5.56
N GLY A 265 -16.15 -8.31 -6.69
CA GLY A 265 -16.97 -8.31 -7.91
C GLY A 265 -16.24 -8.86 -9.13
N HIS A 266 -17.02 -9.25 -10.15
CA HIS A 266 -16.51 -9.66 -11.45
C HIS A 266 -17.49 -9.20 -12.53
N ASN A 267 -17.07 -8.22 -13.34
CA ASN A 267 -17.94 -7.58 -14.34
C ASN A 267 -18.37 -8.56 -15.43
N GLU A 268 -17.42 -9.29 -16.01
CA GLU A 268 -17.72 -10.23 -17.11
C GLU A 268 -18.64 -11.39 -16.68
N LYS A 269 -18.43 -11.93 -15.47
CA LYS A 269 -19.27 -12.99 -14.91
C LYS A 269 -20.56 -12.46 -14.28
N ARG A 270 -20.68 -11.14 -14.10
CA ARG A 270 -21.82 -10.46 -13.46
C ARG A 270 -22.08 -11.02 -12.06
N THR A 271 -21.01 -11.28 -11.32
CA THR A 271 -21.06 -11.88 -9.99
C THR A 271 -20.58 -10.90 -8.94
N LEU A 272 -21.40 -10.74 -7.90
CA LEU A 272 -21.00 -10.21 -6.60
C LEU A 272 -20.77 -11.40 -5.68
N GLY A 273 -19.61 -11.48 -5.05
CA GLY A 273 -19.23 -12.58 -4.16
C GLY A 273 -18.79 -12.08 -2.78
N ILE A 274 -18.96 -12.95 -1.79
CA ILE A 274 -18.35 -12.79 -0.46
C ILE A 274 -17.63 -14.08 -0.08
N SER A 275 -16.50 -13.99 0.61
CA SER A 275 -15.77 -15.14 1.16
C SER A 275 -15.36 -14.87 2.60
N SER A 276 -15.42 -15.88 3.45
CA SER A 276 -14.90 -15.79 4.82
C SER A 276 -13.38 -15.64 4.81
N LEU A 277 -12.85 -14.83 5.72
CA LEU A 277 -11.41 -14.67 5.91
C LEU A 277 -10.86 -15.54 7.04
N GLY A 278 -11.70 -16.33 7.71
CA GLY A 278 -11.30 -17.09 8.89
C GLY A 278 -11.34 -16.25 10.17
N ILE A 279 -10.50 -16.59 11.15
CA ILE A 279 -10.47 -15.96 12.47
C ILE A 279 -9.04 -15.54 12.84
N PRO A 280 -8.86 -14.65 13.82
CA PRO A 280 -7.54 -14.27 14.32
C PRO A 280 -6.62 -15.47 14.58
N GLY A 281 -5.40 -15.42 14.04
CA GLY A 281 -4.41 -16.49 14.11
C GLY A 281 -4.60 -17.66 13.13
N ALA A 282 -5.69 -17.70 12.36
CA ALA A 282 -5.98 -18.72 11.35
C ALA A 282 -6.62 -18.11 10.10
N TRP A 283 -6.05 -17.01 9.62
CA TRP A 283 -6.54 -16.27 8.45
C TRP A 283 -6.40 -17.08 7.16
N ALA A 284 -7.51 -17.25 6.42
CA ALA A 284 -7.55 -17.97 5.14
C ALA A 284 -8.84 -17.66 4.36
N PHE A 285 -8.79 -17.78 3.03
CA PHE A 285 -10.00 -17.72 2.21
C PHE A 285 -10.84 -18.98 2.44
N GLY A 286 -12.01 -18.78 3.02
CA GLY A 286 -12.98 -19.82 3.31
C GLY A 286 -14.01 -19.99 2.19
N GLN A 287 -15.18 -20.49 2.57
CA GLN A 287 -16.27 -20.72 1.64
C GLN A 287 -16.70 -19.41 0.93
N LYS A 288 -16.84 -19.52 -0.39
CA LYS A 288 -17.35 -18.46 -1.26
C LYS A 288 -18.88 -18.53 -1.35
N ILE A 289 -19.53 -17.37 -1.35
CA ILE A 289 -20.97 -17.23 -1.54
C ILE A 289 -21.20 -16.21 -2.65
N ASP A 290 -21.80 -16.68 -3.75
CA ASP A 290 -22.23 -15.80 -4.82
C ASP A 290 -23.62 -15.20 -4.53
N LEU A 291 -23.77 -13.93 -4.88
CA LEU A 291 -24.97 -13.11 -4.80
C LEU A 291 -25.48 -12.82 -6.23
N PRO A 292 -26.08 -13.81 -6.91
CA PRO A 292 -26.47 -13.67 -8.31
C PRO A 292 -27.58 -12.63 -8.47
N GLY A 293 -27.51 -11.86 -9.56
CA GLY A 293 -28.48 -10.81 -9.88
C GLY A 293 -28.35 -9.57 -8.99
N ALA A 294 -27.21 -9.40 -8.30
CA ALA A 294 -26.88 -8.17 -7.59
C ALA A 294 -26.74 -7.01 -8.57
N HIS A 295 -25.82 -7.07 -9.55
CA HIS A 295 -25.65 -6.03 -10.57
C HIS A 295 -25.34 -6.67 -11.93
N GLY A 296 -25.30 -5.86 -12.99
CA GLY A 296 -25.03 -6.28 -14.36
C GLY A 296 -23.54 -6.41 -14.66
N GLU A 297 -23.10 -5.78 -15.75
CA GLU A 297 -21.68 -5.69 -16.14
C GLU A 297 -20.96 -4.51 -15.45
N GLU A 298 -21.72 -3.66 -14.77
CA GLU A 298 -21.24 -2.47 -14.06
C GLU A 298 -20.56 -2.82 -12.72
N VAL A 299 -19.64 -1.96 -12.29
CA VAL A 299 -18.90 -2.13 -11.04
C VAL A 299 -19.83 -1.99 -9.84
N VAL A 300 -19.74 -2.94 -8.90
CA VAL A 300 -20.37 -2.81 -7.57
C VAL A 300 -19.44 -2.00 -6.69
N ARG A 301 -19.94 -0.89 -6.14
CA ARG A 301 -19.13 0.09 -5.41
C ARG A 301 -19.17 -0.09 -3.91
N ASP A 302 -20.26 -0.64 -3.36
CA ASP A 302 -20.40 -0.85 -1.93
C ASP A 302 -21.34 -2.02 -1.60
N LEU A 303 -21.13 -2.65 -0.45
CA LEU A 303 -21.89 -3.76 0.08
C LEU A 303 -22.06 -3.66 1.60
N LEU A 304 -23.31 -3.62 2.06
CA LEU A 304 -23.66 -3.73 3.49
C LEU A 304 -24.35 -5.06 3.79
N LEU A 305 -23.95 -5.68 4.90
CA LEU A 305 -24.66 -6.82 5.48
C LEU A 305 -25.48 -6.35 6.68
N ILE A 306 -26.80 -6.53 6.58
CA ILE A 306 -27.76 -6.15 7.61
C ILE A 306 -28.60 -7.35 7.94
N GLU A 307 -28.33 -7.92 9.11
CA GLU A 307 -28.98 -9.13 9.62
C GLU A 307 -28.87 -10.30 8.62
N LYS A 308 -29.91 -10.49 7.82
CA LYS A 308 -30.11 -11.64 6.93
C LYS A 308 -30.12 -11.24 5.45
N ARG A 309 -29.75 -10.00 5.15
CA ARG A 309 -29.81 -9.39 3.81
C ARG A 309 -28.49 -8.70 3.50
N ALA A 310 -28.15 -8.70 2.21
CA ALA A 310 -27.09 -7.90 1.65
C ALA A 310 -27.70 -6.75 0.86
N PHE A 311 -27.13 -5.56 0.99
CA PHE A 311 -27.51 -4.36 0.23
C PHE A 311 -26.30 -3.91 -0.55
N SER A 312 -26.42 -3.80 -1.87
CA SER A 312 -25.33 -3.39 -2.75
C SER A 312 -25.72 -2.16 -3.56
N CYS A 313 -24.73 -1.33 -3.89
CA CYS A 313 -24.90 -0.24 -4.86
C CYS A 313 -23.78 -0.27 -5.90
N GLY A 314 -24.02 0.28 -7.08
CA GLY A 314 -23.05 0.22 -8.16
C GLY A 314 -23.23 1.24 -9.25
N GLU A 315 -22.38 1.10 -10.27
CA GLU A 315 -22.31 1.98 -11.43
C GLU A 315 -23.53 1.88 -12.36
N ASP A 316 -24.40 0.90 -12.14
CA ASP A 316 -25.71 0.77 -12.78
C ASP A 316 -26.80 1.69 -12.17
N GLY A 317 -26.43 2.56 -11.23
CA GLY A 317 -27.33 3.53 -10.60
C GLY A 317 -28.38 2.92 -9.68
N ASN A 318 -28.18 1.66 -9.26
CA ASN A 318 -29.15 0.91 -8.46
C ASN A 318 -28.64 0.64 -7.05
N VAL A 319 -29.55 0.66 -6.07
CA VAL A 319 -29.41 -0.09 -4.83
C VAL A 319 -30.18 -1.40 -4.99
N LYS A 320 -29.58 -2.53 -4.62
CA LYS A 320 -30.23 -3.84 -4.68
C LYS A 320 -30.17 -4.51 -3.31
N ALA A 321 -31.22 -5.27 -2.98
CA ALA A 321 -31.18 -6.14 -1.81
C ALA A 321 -31.22 -7.60 -2.22
N ILE A 322 -30.32 -8.38 -1.63
CA ILE A 322 -30.27 -9.84 -1.72
C ILE A 322 -30.69 -10.44 -0.38
N SER A 323 -31.49 -11.50 -0.42
CA SER A 323 -31.99 -12.19 0.78
C SER A 323 -31.57 -13.66 0.82
N SER A 324 -32.03 -14.37 1.87
CA SER A 324 -31.77 -15.80 2.08
C SER A 324 -30.30 -16.13 2.36
N LEU A 325 -29.61 -15.22 3.05
CA LEU A 325 -28.21 -15.37 3.43
C LEU A 325 -27.99 -16.06 4.77
N SER A 326 -29.00 -16.11 5.64
CA SER A 326 -28.85 -16.54 7.05
C SER A 326 -28.17 -17.89 7.21
N GLN A 327 -28.70 -18.94 6.58
CA GLN A 327 -28.13 -20.30 6.68
C GLN A 327 -26.71 -20.37 6.10
N LYS A 328 -26.41 -19.55 5.09
CA LYS A 328 -25.08 -19.52 4.47
C LYS A 328 -24.07 -18.76 5.34
N LEU A 329 -24.47 -17.63 5.93
CA LEU A 329 -23.64 -16.85 6.86
C LEU A 329 -23.44 -17.60 8.19
N GLU A 330 -24.47 -18.26 8.71
CA GLU A 330 -24.37 -19.15 9.88
C GLU A 330 -23.40 -20.30 9.61
N ALA A 331 -23.44 -20.92 8.42
CA ALA A 331 -22.47 -21.95 8.03
C ALA A 331 -21.02 -21.42 7.94
N LEU A 332 -20.82 -20.14 7.59
CA LEU A 332 -19.49 -19.50 7.65
C LEU A 332 -19.00 -19.33 9.10
N ALA A 333 -19.90 -19.08 10.04
CA ALA A 333 -19.58 -18.96 11.47
C ALA A 333 -19.29 -20.32 12.11
N ASP A 334 -20.07 -21.36 11.81
CA ASP A 334 -19.93 -22.69 12.44
C ASP A 334 -18.62 -23.40 12.08
N HIS A 335 -18.13 -23.23 10.85
CA HIS A 335 -16.84 -23.79 10.42
C HIS A 335 -15.63 -23.12 11.09
N SER A 336 -15.80 -21.95 11.71
CA SER A 336 -14.74 -21.28 12.48
C SER A 336 -14.66 -21.75 13.93
N ASN A 337 -15.73 -22.34 14.47
CA ASN A 337 -15.84 -22.75 15.88
C ASN A 337 -15.50 -24.23 16.15
N SER A 338 -15.18 -25.03 15.13
CA SER A 338 -14.74 -26.42 15.33
C SER A 338 -13.26 -26.52 15.71
N GLY A 339 -12.83 -25.75 16.71
CA GLY A 339 -11.55 -25.93 17.41
C GLY A 339 -11.68 -27.02 18.46
N HIS A 340 -10.97 -28.14 18.26
CA HIS A 340 -10.99 -29.29 19.18
C HIS A 340 -10.43 -28.91 20.57
N SER A 341 -11.20 -29.19 21.63
CA SER A 341 -10.72 -29.24 23.01
C SER A 341 -9.87 -30.50 23.29
N PRO A 342 -8.89 -30.46 24.22
CA PRO A 342 -7.81 -31.44 24.29
C PRO A 342 -8.18 -32.64 25.18
N SER A 343 -8.21 -33.86 24.64
CA SER A 343 -7.89 -35.06 25.43
C SER A 343 -7.71 -36.31 24.59
N SER A 344 -6.83 -37.18 25.09
CA SER A 344 -6.53 -38.57 24.71
C SER A 344 -5.50 -38.74 23.59
N THR A 345 -4.26 -38.97 24.04
CA THR A 345 -3.25 -39.74 23.32
C THR A 345 -3.80 -41.09 22.84
N PRO A 346 -3.43 -41.51 21.62
CA PRO A 346 -3.06 -42.89 21.41
C PRO A 346 -1.65 -42.99 20.84
N THR A 347 -0.89 -43.89 21.45
CA THR A 347 0.42 -44.37 21.04
C THR A 347 0.39 -45.20 19.75
N LEU A 348 1.36 -44.90 18.88
CA LEU A 348 2.12 -45.77 17.96
C LEU A 348 1.35 -46.68 16.98
N SER A 349 1.61 -46.49 15.68
CA SER A 349 2.18 -47.57 14.86
C SER A 349 2.76 -47.04 13.55
N THR A 350 4.08 -47.19 13.44
CA THR A 350 4.90 -46.98 12.25
C THR A 350 4.57 -48.06 11.22
N THR A 351 4.00 -47.68 10.07
CA THR A 351 4.11 -48.45 8.83
C THR A 351 4.17 -47.49 7.64
N LEU A 352 5.40 -47.17 7.25
CA LEU A 352 5.72 -46.48 6.00
C LEU A 352 5.36 -47.41 4.82
N SER A 353 4.22 -47.18 4.18
CA SER A 353 4.00 -47.62 2.80
C SER A 353 4.35 -46.45 1.86
N ARG A 354 5.49 -46.62 1.19
CA ARG A 354 5.96 -45.77 0.09
C ARG A 354 4.93 -45.76 -1.03
N PHE A 355 4.36 -44.60 -1.32
CA PHE A 355 3.93 -44.22 -2.67
C PHE A 355 4.73 -42.98 -3.10
N PRO A 356 5.06 -42.87 -4.39
CA PRO A 356 6.20 -42.09 -4.86
C PRO A 356 5.95 -40.59 -4.75
N LEU A 357 6.96 -39.88 -4.24
CA LEU A 357 7.15 -38.45 -4.46
C LEU A 357 7.07 -38.18 -5.97
N PRO A 358 6.46 -37.07 -6.42
CA PRO A 358 6.68 -36.59 -7.78
C PRO A 358 8.19 -36.43 -7.95
N THR A 359 8.77 -37.31 -8.76
CA THR A 359 10.12 -37.18 -9.27
C THR A 359 10.25 -35.79 -9.85
N SER A 360 11.24 -35.05 -9.37
CA SER A 360 11.91 -33.93 -10.01
C SER A 360 11.17 -33.44 -11.25
N ILE A 361 10.38 -32.37 -11.11
CA ILE A 361 10.11 -31.52 -12.26
C ILE A 361 11.50 -31.09 -12.71
N THR A 362 11.96 -31.71 -13.79
CA THR A 362 13.11 -31.24 -14.54
C THR A 362 12.86 -29.75 -14.71
N MET A 363 13.70 -28.93 -14.09
CA MET A 363 13.81 -27.49 -14.34
C MET A 363 13.98 -27.34 -15.85
N THR A 364 12.85 -27.29 -16.53
CA THR A 364 12.78 -26.83 -17.90
C THR A 364 13.03 -25.36 -17.69
N GLN A 365 14.26 -24.92 -17.94
CA GLN A 365 14.66 -23.52 -17.89
C GLN A 365 13.49 -22.71 -18.47
N MET A 366 12.71 -22.07 -17.62
CA MET A 366 11.73 -21.10 -18.06
C MET A 366 12.57 -20.06 -18.77
N LYS A 367 12.51 -20.04 -20.10
CA LYS A 367 13.22 -19.03 -20.88
C LYS A 367 12.76 -17.68 -20.33
N GLU A 368 13.71 -16.93 -19.79
CA GLU A 368 13.48 -15.56 -19.37
C GLU A 368 12.73 -14.83 -20.50
N PRO A 369 11.56 -14.22 -20.22
CA PRO A 369 10.75 -13.53 -21.21
C PRO A 369 11.59 -12.58 -22.05
N ALA A 370 11.31 -12.51 -23.36
CA ALA A 370 12.13 -11.75 -24.31
C ALA A 370 12.33 -10.28 -23.90
N ASP A 371 11.30 -9.67 -23.30
CA ASP A 371 11.35 -8.29 -22.80
C ASP A 371 12.27 -8.12 -21.59
N ILE A 372 12.26 -9.06 -20.63
CA ILE A 372 13.17 -9.03 -19.48
C ILE A 372 14.63 -9.13 -19.95
N ARG A 373 14.91 -10.03 -20.89
CA ARG A 373 16.25 -10.18 -21.48
C ARG A 373 16.69 -8.90 -22.22
N ALA A 374 15.77 -8.29 -22.97
CA ALA A 374 16.04 -7.03 -23.68
C ALA A 374 16.31 -5.87 -22.71
N ILE A 375 15.59 -5.79 -21.59
CA ILE A 375 15.80 -4.79 -20.55
C ILE A 375 17.16 -5.00 -19.86
N LYS A 376 17.51 -6.23 -19.50
CA LYS A 376 18.84 -6.52 -18.92
C LYS A 376 19.97 -6.20 -19.89
N SER A 377 19.79 -6.46 -21.19
CA SER A 377 20.73 -6.03 -22.23
C SER A 377 20.86 -4.51 -22.30
N LEU A 378 19.73 -3.77 -22.24
CA LEU A 378 19.74 -2.31 -22.21
C LEU A 378 20.47 -1.75 -21.00
N ILE A 379 20.29 -2.35 -19.81
CA ILE A 379 21.02 -1.98 -18.60
C ILE A 379 22.52 -2.23 -18.79
N GLN A 380 22.92 -3.37 -19.35
CA GLN A 380 24.32 -3.64 -19.65
C GLN A 380 24.91 -2.61 -20.64
N ASP A 381 24.16 -2.24 -21.68
CA ASP A 381 24.59 -1.23 -22.65
C ASP A 381 24.74 0.15 -22.02
N PHE A 382 23.87 0.51 -21.07
CA PHE A 382 24.00 1.73 -20.27
C PHE A 382 25.34 1.75 -19.50
N PHE A 383 25.67 0.70 -18.76
CA PHE A 383 26.94 0.62 -18.03
C PHE A 383 28.16 0.59 -18.96
N ASN A 384 28.06 -0.11 -20.10
CA ASN A 384 29.12 -0.12 -21.12
C ASN A 384 29.39 1.29 -21.65
N ALA A 385 28.34 2.07 -21.94
CA ALA A 385 28.45 3.45 -22.40
C ALA A 385 29.06 4.38 -21.34
N ILE A 386 28.67 4.23 -20.06
CA ILE A 386 29.24 4.98 -18.93
C ILE A 386 30.74 4.70 -18.80
N ASN A 387 31.14 3.43 -18.74
CA ASN A 387 32.54 3.02 -18.60
C ASN A 387 33.41 3.45 -19.79
N ALA A 388 32.85 3.50 -21.00
CA ALA A 388 33.54 3.98 -22.20
C ALA A 388 33.52 5.52 -22.34
N ALA A 389 32.80 6.23 -21.47
CA ALA A 389 32.45 7.64 -21.61
C ALA A 389 31.85 7.96 -23.01
N ASP A 390 31.08 7.03 -23.58
CA ASP A 390 30.41 7.19 -24.88
C ASP A 390 29.06 7.90 -24.70
N THR A 391 29.11 9.22 -24.77
CA THR A 391 27.93 10.09 -24.61
C THR A 391 26.87 9.90 -25.68
N LYS A 392 27.25 9.43 -26.87
CA LYS A 392 26.32 9.17 -27.96
C LYS A 392 25.56 7.88 -27.70
N ALA A 393 26.26 6.80 -27.36
CA ALA A 393 25.63 5.54 -26.96
C ALA A 393 24.72 5.74 -25.75
N LEU A 394 25.18 6.50 -24.75
CA LEU A 394 24.39 6.84 -23.57
C LEU A 394 23.10 7.56 -23.95
N GLY A 395 23.17 8.59 -24.81
CA GLY A 395 21.97 9.28 -25.32
C GLY A 395 20.99 8.37 -26.05
N HIS A 396 21.47 7.34 -26.75
CA HIS A 396 20.61 6.37 -27.42
C HIS A 396 19.90 5.40 -26.47
N THR A 397 20.36 5.21 -25.23
CA THR A 397 19.67 4.33 -24.25
C THR A 397 18.42 4.98 -23.63
N PHE A 398 18.32 6.31 -23.66
CA PHE A 398 17.23 7.07 -23.06
C PHE A 398 16.15 7.52 -24.06
N LEU A 399 14.97 7.83 -23.53
CA LEU A 399 14.00 8.66 -24.23
C LEU A 399 14.41 10.14 -24.18
N PRO A 400 13.96 10.97 -25.16
CA PRO A 400 14.10 12.42 -25.07
C PRO A 400 13.48 12.95 -23.77
N ASN A 401 14.18 13.87 -23.09
CA ASN A 401 13.79 14.44 -21.80
C ASN A 401 13.76 13.44 -20.62
N GLY A 402 14.48 12.33 -20.72
CA GLY A 402 14.59 11.40 -19.60
C GLY A 402 15.21 12.04 -18.35
N THR A 403 14.83 11.55 -17.17
CA THR A 403 15.25 12.15 -15.89
C THR A 403 16.19 11.25 -15.10
N LEU A 404 17.13 11.84 -14.37
CA LEU A 404 18.03 11.13 -13.46
C LEU A 404 18.03 11.79 -12.08
N ALA A 405 17.96 10.95 -11.04
CA ALA A 405 18.22 11.33 -9.66
C ALA A 405 19.34 10.47 -9.05
N ILE A 406 20.26 11.10 -8.31
CA ILE A 406 21.31 10.42 -7.55
C ILE A 406 21.11 10.72 -6.07
N ILE A 407 20.99 9.67 -5.28
CA ILE A 407 20.74 9.70 -3.84
C ILE A 407 21.88 8.95 -3.14
N ARG A 408 22.47 9.57 -2.12
CA ARG A 408 23.50 8.97 -1.28
C ARG A 408 22.96 8.66 0.11
N GLN A 409 23.32 7.50 0.62
CA GLN A 409 23.12 7.12 2.01
C GLN A 409 24.44 7.23 2.78
N ASP A 410 24.39 7.86 3.94
CA ASP A 410 25.48 8.00 4.89
C ASP A 410 25.08 7.35 6.25
N PRO A 411 26.03 6.86 7.06
CA PRO A 411 27.48 6.86 6.83
C PRO A 411 27.94 5.76 5.84
N PRO A 412 29.20 5.81 5.36
CA PRO A 412 29.80 4.73 4.59
C PRO A 412 29.74 3.40 5.32
N ARG A 413 29.42 2.32 4.59
CA ARG A 413 29.39 0.96 5.13
C ARG A 413 29.84 -0.04 4.09
N ASN A 414 30.68 -0.98 4.48
CA ASN A 414 31.04 -2.10 3.61
C ASN A 414 29.83 -3.04 3.42
N PRO A 415 29.74 -3.77 2.29
CA PRO A 415 28.72 -4.78 2.08
C PRO A 415 28.86 -5.87 3.15
N THR A 416 27.74 -6.35 3.70
CA THR A 416 27.74 -7.44 4.68
C THR A 416 28.02 -8.77 3.99
N SER A 417 29.13 -9.44 4.34
CA SER A 417 29.39 -10.82 3.94
C SER A 417 28.40 -11.74 4.65
N GLY A 418 27.55 -12.46 3.92
CA GLY A 418 26.59 -13.41 4.51
C GLY A 418 27.29 -14.46 5.37
N SER A 419 26.77 -14.69 6.58
CA SER A 419 27.24 -15.76 7.45
C SER A 419 26.82 -17.13 6.90
N GLY A 420 27.78 -17.91 6.41
CA GLY A 420 27.61 -19.31 6.04
C GLY A 420 28.91 -20.08 6.20
N SER A 421 28.86 -21.12 7.05
CA SER A 421 29.83 -22.21 7.28
C SER A 421 31.10 -22.30 6.42
N SER A 422 32.22 -22.48 7.12
CA SER A 422 33.53 -22.94 6.65
C SER A 422 33.51 -23.90 5.45
N GLY A 423 34.06 -23.45 4.33
CA GLY A 423 34.46 -24.26 3.19
C GLY A 423 35.49 -23.50 2.36
N SER A 424 36.71 -24.00 2.27
CA SER A 424 37.81 -23.39 1.52
C SER A 424 37.54 -23.43 0.02
N GLY A 425 37.34 -22.26 -0.58
CA GLY A 425 37.21 -22.03 -2.02
C GLY A 425 37.16 -20.51 -2.26
N SER A 426 37.74 -20.05 -3.36
CA SER A 426 38.00 -18.65 -3.73
C SER A 426 36.95 -17.62 -3.28
N GLN A 427 37.46 -16.55 -2.69
CA GLN A 427 36.78 -15.37 -2.21
C GLN A 427 36.13 -14.60 -3.37
N GLU A 428 34.87 -14.87 -3.66
CA GLU A 428 34.03 -14.07 -4.55
C GLU A 428 32.93 -13.35 -3.75
N ASP A 429 32.87 -12.03 -3.97
CA ASP A 429 32.02 -11.05 -3.28
C ASP A 429 30.53 -11.37 -3.43
N TYR A 430 29.92 -12.02 -2.44
CA TYR A 430 28.47 -12.21 -2.36
C TYR A 430 27.82 -10.94 -1.80
N TYR A 431 27.07 -10.22 -2.64
CA TYR A 431 26.26 -9.07 -2.22
C TYR A 431 25.00 -9.53 -1.47
N PRO A 432 24.51 -8.76 -0.48
CA PRO A 432 23.31 -9.13 0.25
C PRO A 432 22.07 -9.12 -0.66
N GLN A 433 21.53 -10.31 -0.93
CA GLN A 433 20.13 -10.51 -1.26
C GLN A 433 19.29 -9.87 -0.16
N TYR A 434 18.37 -8.96 -0.53
CA TYR A 434 17.33 -8.35 0.31
C TYR A 434 17.27 -8.85 1.76
N ALA A 435 18.26 -8.46 2.57
CA ALA A 435 18.27 -8.69 3.99
C ALA A 435 17.87 -7.36 4.61
N ALA A 436 16.83 -7.41 5.44
CA ALA A 436 16.43 -6.34 6.33
C ALA A 436 17.66 -5.57 6.82
N LEU A 437 17.65 -4.24 6.68
CA LEU A 437 18.64 -3.40 7.35
C LEU A 437 18.60 -3.79 8.83
N PRO A 438 19.71 -4.22 9.45
CA PRO A 438 19.70 -4.51 10.87
C PRO A 438 19.42 -3.22 11.63
N THR A 439 18.42 -3.26 12.49
CA THR A 439 18.16 -2.28 13.55
C THR A 439 19.45 -2.12 14.37
N PRO A 440 19.91 -0.90 14.71
CA PRO A 440 21.10 -0.73 15.53
C PRO A 440 20.85 -1.35 16.91
N THR A 441 21.54 -2.45 17.22
CA THR A 441 21.58 -3.00 18.57
C THR A 441 22.32 -2.01 19.47
N GLY A 442 21.61 -1.30 20.34
CA GLY A 442 22.21 -0.58 21.46
C GLY A 442 22.86 -1.56 22.46
N PRO A 443 23.87 -1.14 23.23
CA PRO A 443 24.49 -2.01 24.22
C PRO A 443 23.59 -2.16 25.46
N PRO A 444 23.57 -3.32 26.15
CA PRO A 444 22.84 -3.48 27.41
C PRO A 444 23.54 -2.71 28.56
N PRO A 445 22.80 -2.25 29.58
CA PRO A 445 23.40 -1.55 30.71
C PRO A 445 24.08 -2.51 31.71
N THR A 446 25.34 -2.18 31.98
CA THR A 446 26.21 -2.43 33.14
C THR A 446 25.82 -3.42 34.24
N GLY A 447 26.78 -4.32 34.53
CA GLY A 447 27.06 -4.87 35.86
C GLY A 447 28.57 -5.01 36.10
N SER A 448 29.12 -4.10 36.91
CA SER A 448 30.33 -4.17 37.77
C SER A 448 31.61 -4.92 37.30
N ASP A 449 32.70 -4.19 37.01
CA ASP A 449 33.86 -4.05 37.92
C ASP A 449 35.14 -3.51 37.21
N ASN A 450 35.67 -2.42 37.79
CA ASN A 450 37.06 -1.93 37.91
C ASN A 450 38.10 -1.97 36.76
N ASN A 451 38.70 -0.78 36.56
CA ASN A 451 40.08 -0.44 36.18
C ASN A 451 40.68 -0.98 34.87
N ASP A 452 40.82 -0.11 33.86
CA ASP A 452 42.07 0.63 33.55
C ASP A 452 42.09 1.11 32.09
N SER A 453 42.42 2.40 31.93
CA SER A 453 43.06 3.06 30.78
C SER A 453 42.55 2.85 29.34
N ASN A 454 42.07 3.97 28.78
CA ASN A 454 42.26 4.42 27.40
C ASN A 454 41.44 3.73 26.28
N THR A 455 40.19 4.16 26.10
CA THR A 455 39.39 3.87 24.90
C THR A 455 38.69 5.12 24.40
N THR A 456 39.03 5.49 23.16
CA THR A 456 38.41 6.54 22.35
C THR A 456 36.92 6.22 22.13
N THR A 457 36.05 7.14 22.52
CA THR A 457 34.60 7.06 22.36
C THR A 457 34.23 7.01 20.87
N THR A 458 33.70 5.88 20.38
CA THR A 458 33.08 5.80 19.05
C THR A 458 31.67 6.39 19.14
N ALA A 459 31.50 7.59 18.62
CA ALA A 459 30.18 8.17 18.37
C ALA A 459 29.41 7.28 17.38
N SER A 460 28.17 6.93 17.68
CA SER A 460 27.24 6.34 16.71
C SER A 460 26.96 7.36 15.62
N GLU A 461 27.51 7.18 14.43
CA GLU A 461 27.29 8.09 13.29
C GLU A 461 25.82 8.00 12.83
N GLU A 462 25.10 9.13 12.88
CA GLU A 462 23.69 9.26 12.48
C GLU A 462 23.46 8.84 11.02
N GLN A 463 22.40 8.07 10.77
CA GLN A 463 22.02 7.66 9.41
C GLN A 463 21.34 8.82 8.68
N LYS A 464 21.79 9.11 7.45
CA LYS A 464 21.27 10.23 6.66
C LYS A 464 21.12 9.88 5.18
N ILE A 465 20.07 10.41 4.55
CA ILE A 465 19.86 10.35 3.10
C ILE A 465 20.06 11.76 2.52
N SER A 466 20.83 11.86 1.43
CA SER A 466 21.09 13.12 0.74
C SER A 466 20.81 12.99 -0.75
N VAL A 467 20.02 13.90 -1.32
CA VAL A 467 19.85 14.02 -2.78
C VAL A 467 21.05 14.76 -3.34
N ILE A 468 21.90 14.05 -4.10
CA ILE A 468 23.13 14.61 -4.67
C ILE A 468 22.84 15.37 -5.96
N MET A 469 21.92 14.86 -6.78
CA MET A 469 21.60 15.44 -8.08
C MET A 469 20.18 15.08 -8.50
N ARG A 470 19.47 16.04 -9.11
CA ARG A 470 18.29 15.81 -9.95
C ARG A 470 18.48 16.60 -11.24
N SER A 471 18.41 15.93 -12.39
CA SER A 471 18.66 16.58 -13.68
C SER A 471 18.00 15.84 -14.84
N SER A 472 18.02 16.47 -16.01
CA SER A 472 17.70 15.78 -17.26
C SER A 472 18.92 14.99 -17.76
N ILE A 473 18.65 13.95 -18.54
CA ILE A 473 19.70 13.11 -19.10
C ILE A 473 20.63 13.92 -20.02
N GLU A 474 20.11 14.89 -20.77
CA GLU A 474 20.92 15.73 -21.67
C GLU A 474 21.94 16.57 -20.89
N LYS A 475 21.55 17.08 -19.71
CA LYS A 475 22.46 17.80 -18.81
C LYS A 475 23.47 16.85 -18.19
N PHE A 476 23.05 15.65 -17.77
CA PHE A 476 23.97 14.64 -17.23
C PHE A 476 25.01 14.17 -18.26
N ILE A 477 24.59 13.91 -19.50
CA ILE A 477 25.49 13.56 -20.60
C ILE A 477 26.52 14.67 -20.85
N LYS A 478 26.11 15.94 -20.81
CA LYS A 478 27.04 17.07 -20.92
C LYS A 478 28.06 17.11 -19.79
N LEU A 479 27.66 16.81 -18.55
CA LEU A 479 28.58 16.74 -17.42
C LEU A 479 29.62 15.62 -17.60
N ILE A 480 29.22 14.45 -18.11
CA ILE A 480 30.15 13.35 -18.42
C ILE A 480 31.14 13.78 -19.52
N ASP A 481 30.67 14.42 -20.58
CA ASP A 481 31.53 14.93 -21.67
C ASP A 481 32.53 15.98 -21.16
N GLU A 482 32.07 16.93 -20.34
CA GLU A 482 32.92 17.95 -19.72
C GLU A 482 33.96 17.34 -18.77
N ALA A 483 33.56 16.39 -17.92
CA ALA A 483 34.46 15.68 -17.01
C ALA A 483 35.51 14.86 -17.79
N SER A 484 35.09 14.19 -18.87
CA SER A 484 35.99 13.42 -19.75
C SER A 484 37.03 14.33 -20.43
N ARG A 485 36.61 15.51 -20.93
CA ARG A 485 37.53 16.51 -21.51
C ARG A 485 38.53 17.03 -20.49
N LYS A 486 38.06 17.41 -19.30
CA LYS A 486 38.93 17.89 -18.21
C LYS A 486 39.97 16.85 -17.79
N ARG A 487 39.61 15.57 -17.74
CA ARG A 487 40.57 14.48 -17.45
C ARG A 487 41.64 14.34 -18.53
N ARG A 488 41.26 14.47 -19.82
CA ARG A 488 42.21 14.45 -20.94
C ARG A 488 43.17 15.65 -20.94
N GLU A 489 42.70 16.81 -20.51
CA GLU A 489 43.48 18.06 -20.47
C GLU A 489 44.35 18.19 -19.19
N GLY A 490 43.93 17.61 -18.07
CA GLY A 490 44.50 17.83 -16.73
C GLY A 490 45.62 16.89 -16.28
N GLY A 491 46.00 15.86 -17.07
CA GLY A 491 47.11 14.96 -16.73
C GLY A 491 46.94 14.17 -15.42
N ALA A 492 45.70 13.97 -14.96
CA ALA A 492 45.39 13.25 -13.73
C ALA A 492 45.80 11.76 -13.84
N PRO A 493 46.19 11.10 -12.74
CA PRO A 493 46.54 9.68 -12.75
C PRO A 493 45.39 8.82 -13.29
N ASP A 494 45.74 7.80 -14.07
CA ASP A 494 44.82 6.91 -14.79
C ASP A 494 44.18 5.91 -13.82
N LEU A 495 43.35 6.41 -12.89
CA LEU A 495 42.55 5.58 -11.99
C LEU A 495 41.42 4.94 -12.81
N LYS A 496 41.44 3.62 -12.91
CA LYS A 496 40.44 2.86 -13.68
C LYS A 496 39.15 2.75 -12.88
N ILE A 497 38.22 3.64 -13.19
CA ILE A 497 36.85 3.59 -12.67
C ILE A 497 36.06 2.55 -13.47
N VAL A 498 35.49 1.57 -12.79
CA VAL A 498 34.62 0.57 -13.43
C VAL A 498 33.31 0.46 -12.67
N GLU A 499 32.21 0.73 -13.36
CA GLU A 499 30.86 0.55 -12.88
C GLU A 499 30.26 -0.75 -13.47
N THR A 500 29.74 -1.63 -12.62
CA THR A 500 29.25 -2.95 -13.04
C THR A 500 27.86 -3.23 -12.47
N PRO A 501 26.85 -3.59 -13.31
CA PRO A 501 25.56 -4.06 -12.85
C PRO A 501 25.62 -5.53 -12.41
N ASP A 502 24.74 -5.92 -11.50
CA ASP A 502 24.43 -7.31 -11.20
C ASP A 502 23.13 -7.69 -11.92
N LEU A 503 23.27 -8.23 -13.14
CA LEU A 503 22.12 -8.61 -13.97
C LEU A 503 21.38 -9.84 -13.46
N ASP A 504 22.04 -10.69 -12.67
CA ASP A 504 21.43 -11.87 -12.07
C ASP A 504 20.54 -11.47 -10.90
N ALA A 505 20.97 -10.50 -10.10
CA ALA A 505 20.18 -9.89 -9.03
C ALA A 505 19.22 -8.79 -9.52
N THR A 506 19.20 -8.48 -10.82
CA THR A 506 18.30 -7.46 -11.38
C THR A 506 16.88 -8.00 -11.51
N ASP A 507 15.95 -7.41 -10.74
CA ASP A 507 14.51 -7.68 -10.84
C ASP A 507 13.86 -6.76 -11.89
N VAL A 508 13.02 -7.32 -12.75
CA VAL A 508 12.38 -6.61 -13.86
C VAL A 508 10.89 -6.94 -13.91
N LYS A 509 10.05 -5.91 -13.87
CA LYS A 509 8.60 -6.02 -14.07
C LYS A 509 8.21 -5.31 -15.36
N VAL A 510 7.40 -5.98 -16.17
CA VAL A 510 6.92 -5.48 -17.47
C VAL A 510 5.40 -5.49 -17.48
N ASP A 511 4.81 -4.35 -17.81
CA ASP A 511 3.38 -4.17 -18.07
C ASP A 511 3.19 -3.56 -19.47
N ALA A 512 2.87 -4.41 -20.44
CA ALA A 512 2.73 -4.08 -21.85
C ALA A 512 3.90 -3.26 -22.44
N LEU A 513 3.77 -1.93 -22.53
CA LEU A 513 4.79 -1.02 -23.08
C LEU A 513 5.58 -0.29 -21.99
N PHE A 514 5.32 -0.59 -20.73
CA PHE A 514 5.95 0.00 -19.56
C PHE A 514 6.76 -1.07 -18.81
N GLY A 515 7.86 -0.68 -18.19
CA GLY A 515 8.66 -1.57 -17.39
C GLY A 515 9.38 -0.85 -16.26
N MET A 516 9.69 -1.59 -15.21
CA MET A 516 10.55 -1.14 -14.12
C MET A 516 11.63 -2.18 -13.85
N ALA A 517 12.85 -1.72 -13.56
CA ALA A 517 13.93 -2.62 -13.19
C ALA A 517 14.66 -2.11 -11.93
N TRP A 518 14.94 -3.01 -10.99
CA TRP A 518 15.78 -2.78 -9.83
C TRP A 518 17.10 -3.51 -10.03
N SER A 519 18.15 -2.76 -10.36
CA SER A 519 19.45 -3.32 -10.71
C SER A 519 20.51 -2.94 -9.68
N PRO A 520 20.97 -3.88 -8.85
CA PRO A 520 22.13 -3.66 -8.01
C PRO A 520 23.36 -3.37 -8.87
N PHE A 521 24.28 -2.55 -8.35
CA PHE A 521 25.52 -2.23 -9.03
C PHE A 521 26.65 -1.95 -8.04
N LYS A 522 27.89 -2.05 -8.52
CA LYS A 522 29.08 -1.66 -7.79
C LYS A 522 30.00 -0.81 -8.64
N VAL A 523 30.76 0.07 -7.99
CA VAL A 523 31.80 0.88 -8.61
C VAL A 523 33.12 0.61 -7.93
N THR A 524 34.14 0.33 -8.72
CA THR A 524 35.50 0.12 -8.24
C THR A 524 36.44 1.18 -8.78
N PHE A 525 37.44 1.53 -7.97
CA PHE A 525 38.60 2.30 -8.36
C PHE A 525 39.82 1.40 -8.28
N ASP A 526 40.46 1.13 -9.42
CA ASP A 526 41.58 0.18 -9.54
C ASP A 526 41.28 -1.19 -8.89
N GLY A 527 40.04 -1.65 -9.02
CA GLY A 527 39.58 -2.92 -8.47
C GLY A 527 39.18 -2.88 -6.99
N VAL A 528 39.37 -1.77 -6.29
CA VAL A 528 38.91 -1.58 -4.90
C VAL A 528 37.48 -1.03 -4.91
N LEU A 529 36.59 -1.64 -4.12
CA LEU A 529 35.20 -1.18 -3.99
C LEU A 529 35.17 0.26 -3.44
N HIS A 530 34.59 1.16 -4.21
CA HIS A 530 34.42 2.57 -3.84
C HIS A 530 33.00 2.83 -3.32
N HIS A 531 31.98 2.44 -4.09
CA HIS A 531 30.59 2.54 -3.67
C HIS A 531 29.71 1.53 -4.39
N TYR A 532 28.48 1.39 -3.90
CA TYR A 532 27.51 0.45 -4.43
C TYR A 532 26.09 0.85 -4.10
N GLY A 533 25.14 0.21 -4.76
CA GLY A 533 23.75 0.32 -4.36
C GLY A 533 22.83 -0.27 -5.41
N THR A 534 21.74 0.43 -5.68
CA THR A 534 20.72 -0.01 -6.61
C THR A 534 20.29 1.14 -7.50
N ILE A 535 20.20 0.88 -8.80
CA ILE A 535 19.57 1.77 -9.76
C ILE A 535 18.17 1.24 -10.04
N VAL A 536 17.18 2.11 -9.86
CA VAL A 536 15.79 1.86 -10.26
C VAL A 536 15.54 2.54 -11.59
N TYR A 537 15.14 1.78 -12.61
CA TYR A 537 14.83 2.27 -13.95
C TYR A 537 13.33 2.32 -14.17
N THR A 538 12.85 3.40 -14.78
CA THR A 538 11.54 3.50 -15.43
C THR A 538 11.77 3.38 -16.93
N LEU A 539 11.12 2.41 -17.56
CA LEU A 539 11.41 1.96 -18.93
C LEU A 539 10.13 2.04 -19.77
N CYS A 540 10.29 2.41 -21.05
CA CYS A 540 9.19 2.36 -22.00
C CYS A 540 9.64 1.65 -23.29
N LYS A 541 8.73 0.84 -23.85
CA LYS A 541 8.91 0.16 -25.12
C LYS A 541 8.41 1.07 -26.24
N LYS A 542 9.33 1.53 -27.08
CA LYS A 542 9.00 2.40 -28.21
C LYS A 542 8.52 1.53 -29.39
N LYS A 543 7.25 1.66 -29.76
CA LYS A 543 6.72 1.19 -31.04
C LYS A 543 6.69 2.38 -32.01
N LYS A 544 7.59 2.41 -33.00
CA LYS A 544 7.48 3.34 -34.13
C LYS A 544 7.37 2.53 -35.42
N GLU A 545 6.46 2.93 -36.31
CA GLU A 545 6.41 2.38 -37.67
C GLU A 545 7.76 2.60 -38.36
N GLY A 546 8.47 1.50 -38.65
CA GLY A 546 9.74 1.49 -39.38
C GLY A 546 11.04 1.52 -38.57
N GLU A 547 10.99 1.52 -37.23
CA GLU A 547 12.17 1.32 -36.36
C GLU A 547 12.02 0.00 -35.57
N GLU A 548 13.13 -0.65 -35.20
CA GLU A 548 13.09 -1.86 -34.36
C GLU A 548 12.45 -1.57 -32.99
N ASP A 549 11.52 -2.43 -32.59
CA ASP A 549 10.89 -2.41 -31.27
C ASP A 549 11.95 -2.54 -30.17
N GLY A 550 12.16 -1.49 -29.38
CA GLY A 550 13.22 -1.44 -28.37
C GLY A 550 12.80 -0.74 -27.08
N TRP A 551 13.27 -1.27 -25.95
CA TRP A 551 13.15 -0.64 -24.65
C TRP A 551 14.09 0.58 -24.54
N LYS A 552 13.62 1.63 -23.87
CA LYS A 552 14.38 2.85 -23.57
C LYS A 552 14.16 3.28 -22.13
N ILE A 553 15.14 3.95 -21.55
CA ILE A 553 15.07 4.50 -20.19
C ILE A 553 14.32 5.84 -20.24
N ALA A 554 13.16 5.91 -19.59
CA ALA A 554 12.43 7.15 -19.36
C ALA A 554 12.98 7.90 -18.13
N GLY A 555 13.42 7.17 -17.11
CA GLY A 555 14.13 7.75 -15.99
C GLY A 555 14.92 6.72 -15.19
N LEU A 556 15.90 7.19 -14.43
CA LEU A 556 16.56 6.37 -13.40
C LEU A 556 16.75 7.11 -12.08
N THR A 557 16.68 6.37 -10.99
CA THR A 557 17.11 6.80 -9.67
C THR A 557 18.21 5.88 -9.18
N GLN A 558 19.42 6.43 -9.03
CA GLN A 558 20.55 5.74 -8.43
C GLN A 558 20.57 6.04 -6.93
N ASN A 559 20.46 5.00 -6.12
CA ASN A 559 20.69 5.08 -4.69
C ASN A 559 21.97 4.33 -4.36
N TYR A 560 22.92 4.97 -3.66
CA TYR A 560 24.20 4.36 -3.33
C TYR A 560 24.71 4.68 -1.93
N ARG A 561 25.63 3.85 -1.45
CA ARG A 561 26.42 4.04 -0.23
C ARG A 561 27.90 3.82 -0.54
N ARG A 562 28.78 4.62 0.08
CA ARG A 562 30.24 4.44 -0.04
C ARG A 562 30.71 3.25 0.82
N ALA A 563 31.77 2.59 0.37
CA ALA A 563 32.53 1.66 1.19
C ALA A 563 33.32 2.40 2.27
N VAL A 564 33.62 1.72 3.38
CA VAL A 564 34.43 2.27 4.47
C VAL A 564 35.85 2.55 3.95
N GLY A 565 36.42 3.70 4.32
CA GLY A 565 37.70 4.22 3.83
C GLY A 565 37.58 5.36 2.81
N TRP A 566 36.37 5.66 2.35
CA TRP A 566 36.08 6.73 1.37
C TRP A 566 35.28 7.90 1.99
N GLU A 567 35.38 8.09 3.32
CA GLU A 567 34.60 9.07 4.10
C GLU A 567 34.99 10.52 3.78
N LYS A 568 36.27 10.79 3.50
CA LYS A 568 36.85 12.15 3.44
C LYS A 568 37.18 12.65 2.04
N GLU A 569 36.92 11.86 0.99
CA GLU A 569 37.28 12.28 -0.35
C GLU A 569 36.40 13.43 -0.85
N SER A 570 36.98 14.62 -0.77
CA SER A 570 36.67 15.81 -1.57
C SER A 570 37.62 15.95 -2.77
N GLU A 571 38.57 15.02 -2.94
CA GLU A 571 39.74 15.20 -3.81
C GLU A 571 39.62 14.66 -5.25
N PHE A 572 38.49 14.06 -5.65
CA PHE A 572 38.35 13.46 -7.00
C PHE A 572 37.08 13.84 -7.79
N MET A 573 36.39 14.91 -7.40
CA MET A 573 35.30 15.51 -8.20
C MET A 573 35.80 16.61 -9.14
#